data_AF-A0A8D8BI50-F1
#
_entry.id   AF-A0A8D8BI50-F1
#
_cell.length_a   1.000
_cell.length_b   1.000
_cell.length_c   1.000
_cell.angle_alpha   90.00
_cell.angle_beta   90.00
_cell.angle_gamma   90.00
#
_symmetry.space_group_name_H-M   'P 1'
#
loop_
_entity.id
_entity.type
_entity.pdbx_description
1 polymer ?
#
loop_
_entity_poly.entity_id
_entity_poly.type
_entity_poly.pdbx_seq_one_letter_code
_entity_poly.pdbx_strand_id
1 'polypeptide(L)'
;ESILSTYSNIYNHPKLIEEPRKAPRISINPKSGLPMNGATVKVKSFCKLSQDESQSKPAGPKSLCNGSVIQLKDKSPEEKRECKKLLKEYSVERRIDRVFRVNLVRKYEGDSWSQMQRERSSRTQGV
;
A
#
# COMPACT_ATOMS: atom_id res chain seq x y z
N GLU A 1 45.64 -30.80 39.66
CA GLU A 1 45.44 -30.50 38.23
C GLU A 1 43.97 -30.17 38.01
N SER A 2 43.64 -28.99 37.46
CA SER A 2 42.27 -28.46 37.33
C SER A 2 41.75 -28.73 35.92
N ILE A 3 40.76 -29.62 35.80
CA ILE A 3 40.30 -30.20 34.51
C ILE A 3 38.98 -29.56 34.02
N LEU A 4 38.52 -28.47 34.64
CA LEU A 4 37.17 -27.94 34.37
C LEU A 4 37.15 -26.47 33.91
N SER A 5 38.23 -25.97 33.33
CA SER A 5 38.15 -24.76 32.50
C SER A 5 37.76 -25.18 31.09
N THR A 6 36.45 -25.29 30.82
CA THR A 6 35.94 -25.49 29.47
C THR A 6 36.32 -24.26 28.64
N TYR A 7 37.28 -24.43 27.73
CA TYR A 7 37.59 -23.44 26.70
C TYR A 7 36.38 -23.33 25.75
N SER A 8 35.37 -22.55 26.14
CA SER A 8 34.27 -22.18 25.23
C SER A 8 34.79 -21.13 24.27
N ASN A 9 35.33 -21.59 23.15
CA ASN A 9 35.83 -20.68 22.13
C ASN A 9 34.66 -20.04 21.38
N ILE A 10 34.53 -18.72 21.56
CA ILE A 10 33.51 -17.84 20.97
C ILE A 10 33.82 -17.61 19.47
N TYR A 11 34.29 -18.63 18.76
CA TYR A 11 34.77 -18.49 17.38
C TYR A 11 33.67 -18.57 16.34
N ASN A 12 32.48 -19.04 16.73
CA ASN A 12 31.38 -19.23 15.80
C ASN A 12 30.11 -18.57 16.33
N HIS A 13 30.11 -17.23 16.37
CA HIS A 13 28.89 -16.46 16.59
C HIS A 13 28.40 -15.88 15.27
N PRO A 14 27.08 -15.84 15.03
CA PRO A 14 26.53 -15.20 13.85
C PRO A 14 26.91 -13.73 13.83
N LYS A 15 27.16 -13.20 12.62
CA LYS A 15 27.45 -11.78 12.44
C LYS A 15 26.24 -10.95 12.87
N LEU A 16 26.43 -10.08 13.86
CA LEU A 16 25.42 -9.10 14.25
C LEU A 16 25.22 -8.11 13.09
N ILE A 17 23.96 -7.87 12.73
CA ILE A 17 23.61 -6.84 11.75
C ILE A 17 23.72 -5.50 12.47
N GLU A 18 24.73 -4.71 12.14
CA GLU A 18 24.87 -3.36 12.68
C GLU A 18 23.89 -2.41 11.97
N GLU A 19 23.08 -1.71 12.75
CA GLU A 19 22.27 -0.62 12.23
C GLU A 19 23.18 0.49 11.71
N PRO A 20 22.92 1.04 10.51
CA PRO A 20 23.72 2.13 9.97
C PRO A 20 23.65 3.32 10.93
N ARG A 21 24.81 3.69 11.50
CA ARG A 21 24.92 4.65 12.61
C ARG A 21 24.32 6.03 12.33
N LYS A 22 24.09 6.39 11.06
CA LYS A 22 23.22 7.46 10.55
C LYS A 22 23.14 7.34 9.04
N ALA A 23 21.94 7.36 8.46
CA ALA A 23 21.79 7.58 7.03
C ALA A 23 22.32 8.99 6.68
N PRO A 24 23.04 9.17 5.56
CA PRO A 24 23.47 10.50 5.14
C PRO A 24 22.25 11.40 4.91
N ARG A 25 22.29 12.63 5.44
CA ARG A 25 21.22 13.61 5.25
C ARG A 25 21.07 13.91 3.76
N ILE A 26 19.86 13.79 3.24
CA ILE A 26 19.55 14.10 1.85
C ILE A 26 19.76 15.61 1.65
N SER A 27 20.73 15.97 0.80
CA SER A 27 20.94 17.36 0.36
C SER A 27 19.93 17.68 -0.74
N ILE A 28 19.06 18.67 -0.52
CA ILE A 28 18.06 19.11 -1.50
C ILE A 28 18.56 20.37 -2.19
N ASN A 29 18.43 20.43 -3.52
CA ASN A 29 18.80 21.60 -4.28
C ASN A 29 17.74 22.72 -4.10
N PRO A 30 18.10 23.94 -3.63
CA PRO A 30 17.13 24.98 -3.29
C PRO A 30 16.33 25.49 -4.48
N LYS A 31 16.87 25.39 -5.70
CA LYS A 31 16.19 25.86 -6.92
C LYS A 31 15.25 24.80 -7.52
N SER A 32 15.62 23.53 -7.42
CA SER A 32 14.88 22.43 -8.07
C SER A 32 14.03 21.62 -7.10
N GLY A 33 14.27 21.71 -5.78
CA GLY A 33 13.63 20.87 -4.77
C GLY A 33 14.00 19.38 -4.84
N LEU A 34 14.93 19.01 -5.72
CA LEU A 34 15.33 17.62 -5.95
C LEU A 34 16.55 17.24 -5.10
N PRO A 35 16.66 15.97 -4.65
CA PRO A 35 17.81 15.48 -3.91
C PRO A 35 19.04 15.46 -4.82
N MET A 36 20.10 16.16 -4.41
CA MET A 36 21.37 16.26 -5.15
C MET A 36 22.22 15.01 -4.98
N ASN A 37 22.17 14.39 -3.78
CA ASN A 37 23.07 13.30 -3.39
C ASN A 37 22.31 12.01 -2.98
N GLY A 38 21.12 11.79 -3.54
CA GLY A 38 20.25 10.66 -3.17
C GLY A 38 19.92 9.81 -4.37
N ALA A 39 20.82 8.88 -4.70
CA ALA A 39 20.69 7.86 -5.73
C ALA A 39 20.36 8.42 -7.13
N THR A 40 21.33 8.35 -8.05
CA THR A 40 21.01 8.15 -9.46
C THR A 40 20.08 6.93 -9.52
N VAL A 41 18.77 7.14 -9.56
CA VAL A 41 17.83 6.10 -9.92
C VAL A 41 18.18 5.83 -11.38
N LYS A 42 19.09 4.87 -11.58
CA LYS A 42 19.66 4.52 -12.86
C LYS A 42 18.46 4.35 -13.78
N VAL A 43 18.37 5.10 -14.87
CA VAL A 43 17.26 5.03 -15.84
C VAL A 43 16.86 3.58 -16.19
N LYS A 44 17.82 2.66 -16.08
CA LYS A 44 17.66 1.20 -16.14
C LYS A 44 16.64 0.58 -15.16
N SER A 45 16.47 1.08 -13.93
CA SER A 45 15.47 0.58 -12.97
C SER A 45 14.05 1.06 -13.28
N PHE A 46 13.91 2.27 -13.84
CA PHE A 46 12.61 2.72 -14.36
C PHE A 46 12.17 1.91 -15.58
N CYS A 47 13.11 1.57 -16.47
CA CYS A 47 12.81 0.80 -17.68
C CYS A 47 12.27 -0.62 -17.36
N LYS A 48 12.76 -1.24 -16.28
CA LYS A 48 12.29 -2.55 -15.82
C LYS A 48 10.85 -2.53 -15.29
N LEU A 49 10.45 -1.46 -14.59
CA LEU A 49 9.07 -1.28 -14.10
C LEU A 49 8.05 -1.17 -15.24
N SER A 50 8.44 -0.59 -16.38
CA SER A 50 7.59 -0.52 -17.57
C SER A 50 7.44 -1.85 -18.32
N GLN A 51 8.34 -2.81 -18.14
CA GLN A 51 8.30 -4.12 -18.83
C GLN A 51 7.45 -5.17 -18.08
N ASP A 52 7.42 -5.12 -16.74
CA ASP A 52 6.70 -6.09 -15.90
C ASP A 52 5.17 -5.89 -15.85
N GLU A 53 4.62 -4.80 -16.38
CA GLU A 53 3.16 -4.61 -16.48
C GLU A 53 2.49 -5.54 -17.50
N SER A 54 3.27 -6.34 -18.23
CA SER A 54 2.74 -7.34 -19.18
C SER A 54 2.52 -8.73 -18.60
N GLN A 55 3.06 -9.04 -17.41
CA GLN A 55 3.01 -10.40 -16.83
C GLN A 55 2.95 -10.39 -15.29
N SER A 56 1.97 -9.73 -14.69
CA SER A 56 1.59 -10.03 -13.30
C SER A 56 0.10 -9.87 -13.10
N LYS A 57 -0.52 -10.97 -12.67
CA LYS A 57 -1.91 -11.11 -12.24
C LYS A 57 -2.35 -9.86 -11.44
N PRO A 58 -3.54 -9.30 -11.67
CA PRO A 58 -3.98 -8.11 -10.94
C PRO A 58 -4.30 -8.46 -9.49
N ALA A 59 -3.29 -8.39 -8.61
CA ALA A 59 -3.49 -8.37 -7.17
C ALA A 59 -3.84 -6.94 -6.74
N GLY A 60 -5.14 -6.63 -6.74
CA GLY A 60 -5.70 -5.39 -6.20
C GLY A 60 -6.15 -4.37 -7.26
N PRO A 61 -7.08 -3.47 -6.91
CA PRO A 61 -7.65 -2.51 -7.85
C PRO A 61 -6.58 -1.47 -8.25
N LYS A 62 -5.95 -1.67 -9.40
CA LYS A 62 -5.08 -0.67 -10.04
C LYS A 62 -5.93 0.57 -10.32
N SER A 63 -5.64 1.67 -9.64
CA SER A 63 -6.27 2.96 -9.96
C SER A 63 -5.81 3.38 -11.36
N LEU A 64 -6.75 3.48 -12.30
CA LEU A 64 -6.57 3.93 -13.69
C LEU A 64 -5.96 5.35 -13.84
N CYS A 65 -5.68 6.02 -12.73
CA CYS A 65 -5.14 7.36 -12.63
C CYS A 65 -3.64 7.45 -12.99
N ASN A 66 -2.86 6.38 -12.79
CA ASN A 66 -1.39 6.52 -12.80
C ASN A 66 -0.75 6.60 -14.20
N GLY A 67 -1.46 6.25 -15.29
CA GLY A 67 -0.88 6.17 -16.64
C GLY A 67 -1.52 7.07 -17.71
N SER A 68 -2.65 7.71 -17.44
CA SER A 68 -3.47 8.34 -18.49
C SER A 68 -3.10 9.81 -18.81
N VAL A 69 -2.32 10.48 -17.95
CA VAL A 69 -2.00 11.91 -18.11
C VAL A 69 -1.09 12.17 -19.33
N ILE A 70 -0.27 11.19 -19.73
CA ILE A 70 0.74 11.36 -20.79
C ILE A 70 0.15 11.14 -22.21
N GLN A 71 -0.98 10.45 -22.35
CA GLN A 71 -1.52 10.07 -23.67
C GLN A 71 -2.54 11.06 -24.28
N LEU A 72 -2.80 12.21 -23.67
CA LEU A 72 -3.96 13.06 -24.01
C LEU A 72 -3.70 14.14 -25.07
N LYS A 73 -2.45 14.31 -25.54
CA LYS A 73 -2.10 15.44 -26.42
C LYS A 73 -2.70 15.33 -27.83
N ASP A 74 -2.72 14.15 -28.44
CA ASP A 74 -3.09 14.01 -29.86
C ASP A 74 -4.34 13.15 -30.12
N LYS A 75 -5.13 12.83 -29.08
CA LYS A 75 -6.31 11.95 -29.21
C LYS A 75 -7.50 12.61 -29.92
N SER A 76 -8.17 11.83 -30.77
CA SER A 76 -9.40 12.21 -31.49
C SER A 76 -10.52 12.64 -30.52
N PRO A 77 -11.41 13.58 -30.89
CA PRO A 77 -12.54 13.97 -30.04
C PRO A 77 -13.43 12.79 -29.62
N GLU A 78 -13.51 11.72 -30.42
CA GLU A 78 -14.29 10.52 -30.09
C GLU A 78 -13.62 9.68 -28.99
N GLU A 79 -12.32 9.42 -29.12
CA GLU A 79 -11.52 8.70 -28.12
C GLU A 79 -11.55 9.43 -26.76
N LYS A 80 -11.57 10.77 -26.77
CA LYS A 80 -11.74 11.59 -25.56
C LYS A 80 -13.11 11.38 -24.89
N ARG A 81 -14.17 11.20 -25.68
CA ARG A 81 -15.52 10.92 -25.16
C ARG A 81 -15.57 9.54 -24.51
N GLU A 82 -15.00 8.54 -25.15
CA GLU A 82 -14.93 7.16 -24.64
C GLU A 82 -14.10 7.09 -23.36
N CYS A 83 -12.93 7.72 -23.33
CA CYS A 83 -12.11 7.82 -22.10
C CYS A 83 -12.88 8.48 -20.95
N LYS A 84 -13.62 9.56 -21.24
CA LYS A 84 -14.45 10.24 -20.23
C LYS A 84 -15.64 9.39 -19.78
N LYS A 85 -16.23 8.60 -20.68
CA LYS A 85 -17.31 7.66 -20.37
C LYS A 85 -16.81 6.56 -19.42
N LEU A 86 -15.72 5.91 -19.77
CA LEU A 86 -15.07 4.89 -18.94
C LEU A 86 -14.70 5.42 -17.54
N LEU A 87 -14.16 6.65 -17.46
CA LEU A 87 -13.82 7.26 -16.19
C LEU A 87 -15.06 7.55 -15.31
N LYS A 88 -16.17 7.95 -15.94
CA LYS A 88 -17.44 8.18 -15.23
C LYS A 88 -18.02 6.88 -14.71
N GLU A 89 -18.05 5.83 -15.53
CA GLU A 89 -18.52 4.49 -15.15
C GLU A 89 -17.72 3.96 -13.97
N TYR A 90 -16.38 4.00 -14.03
CA TYR A 90 -15.50 3.62 -12.93
C TYR A 90 -15.76 4.45 -11.65
N SER A 91 -15.97 5.76 -11.79
CA SER A 91 -16.25 6.64 -10.65
C SER A 91 -17.58 6.31 -9.96
N VAL A 92 -18.60 5.95 -10.74
CA VAL A 92 -19.91 5.53 -10.23
C VAL A 92 -19.79 4.18 -9.53
N GLU A 93 -19.14 3.20 -10.14
CA GLU A 93 -18.91 1.87 -9.55
C GLU A 93 -18.19 1.98 -8.20
N ARG A 94 -17.13 2.79 -8.14
CA ARG A 94 -16.39 3.06 -6.90
C ARG A 94 -17.24 3.75 -5.83
N ARG A 95 -18.22 4.57 -6.23
CA ARG A 95 -19.12 5.23 -5.28
C ARG A 95 -20.12 4.23 -4.70
N ILE A 96 -20.68 3.36 -5.53
CA ILE A 96 -21.62 2.31 -5.10
C ILE A 96 -20.92 1.35 -4.15
N ASP A 97 -19.73 0.83 -4.51
CA ASP A 97 -18.95 -0.07 -3.66
C ASP A 97 -18.61 0.55 -2.30
N ARG A 98 -18.16 1.81 -2.29
CA ARG A 98 -17.88 2.54 -1.05
C ARG A 98 -19.12 2.68 -0.18
N VAL A 99 -20.26 3.07 -0.78
CA VAL A 99 -21.52 3.24 -0.06
C VAL A 99 -21.99 1.90 0.49
N PHE A 100 -21.95 0.83 -0.31
CA PHE A 100 -22.28 -0.52 0.12
C PHE A 100 -21.41 -0.94 1.30
N ARG A 101 -20.09 -0.80 1.21
CA ARG A 101 -19.16 -1.15 2.29
C ARG A 101 -19.41 -0.36 3.57
N VAL A 102 -19.66 0.95 3.46
CA VAL A 102 -19.97 1.80 4.63
C VAL A 102 -21.30 1.39 5.27
N ASN A 103 -22.33 1.12 4.47
CA ASN A 103 -23.63 0.68 4.96
C ASN A 103 -23.55 -0.72 5.59
N LEU A 104 -22.72 -1.61 5.03
CA LEU A 104 -22.47 -2.94 5.52
C LEU A 104 -21.88 -2.90 6.93
N VAL A 105 -20.82 -2.11 7.13
CA VAL A 105 -20.19 -1.91 8.45
C VAL A 105 -21.20 -1.36 9.45
N ARG A 106 -21.96 -0.32 9.06
CA ARG A 106 -23.00 0.26 9.92
C ARG A 106 -24.06 -0.75 10.35
N LYS A 107 -24.50 -1.60 9.43
CA LYS A 107 -25.50 -2.63 9.72
C LYS A 107 -24.96 -3.67 10.70
N TYR A 108 -23.76 -4.19 10.45
CA TYR A 108 -23.15 -5.19 11.33
C TYR A 108 -22.82 -4.66 12.72
N GLU A 109 -22.36 -3.41 12.85
CA GLU A 109 -22.19 -2.77 14.15
C GLU A 109 -23.55 -2.60 14.86
N GLY A 110 -24.59 -2.11 14.17
CA GLY A 110 -25.92 -1.94 14.75
C GLY A 110 -26.61 -3.24 15.17
N ASP A 111 -26.46 -4.29 14.37
CA ASP A 111 -26.99 -5.63 14.68
C ASP A 111 -26.26 -6.25 15.88
N SER A 112 -24.95 -6.03 16.01
CA SER A 112 -24.18 -6.47 17.18
C SER A 112 -24.63 -5.79 18.48
N TRP A 113 -24.85 -4.47 18.44
CA TRP A 113 -25.37 -3.74 19.61
C TRP A 113 -26.77 -4.20 20.01
N SER A 114 -27.63 -4.47 19.03
CA SER A 114 -29.00 -4.96 19.26
C SER A 114 -29.02 -6.37 19.87
N GLN A 115 -28.11 -7.25 19.44
CA GLN A 115 -27.95 -8.60 20.03
C GLN A 115 -27.46 -8.52 21.48
N MET A 116 -26.46 -7.69 21.77
CA MET A 116 -25.96 -7.49 23.14
C MET A 116 -27.03 -6.94 24.09
N GLN A 117 -27.90 -6.04 23.61
CA GLN A 117 -29.01 -5.52 24.41
C GLN A 117 -30.07 -6.59 24.68
N ARG A 118 -30.42 -7.41 23.68
CA ARG A 118 -31.34 -8.54 23.85
C ARG A 118 -30.81 -9.51 24.89
N GLU A 119 -29.54 -9.88 24.80
CA GLU A 119 -28.89 -10.81 25.72
C GLU A 119 -28.83 -10.27 27.16
N ARG A 120 -28.56 -8.95 27.34
CA ARG A 120 -28.66 -8.30 28.67
C ARG A 120 -30.07 -8.37 29.24
N SER A 121 -31.09 -8.05 28.45
CA SER A 121 -32.49 -8.07 28.89
C SER A 121 -32.97 -9.49 29.22
N SER A 122 -32.55 -10.49 28.45
CA SER A 122 -32.81 -11.91 28.73
C SER A 122 -32.17 -12.36 30.04
N ARG A 123 -30.96 -11.87 30.34
CA ARG A 123 -30.23 -12.20 31.58
C ARG A 123 -30.88 -11.61 32.84
N THR A 124 -31.51 -10.45 32.72
CA THR A 124 -32.20 -9.79 33.86
C THR A 124 -33.58 -10.36 34.16
N GLN A 125 -34.20 -11.07 33.22
CA GLN A 125 -35.54 -11.67 33.38
C GLN A 125 -35.50 -13.12 33.89
N GLY A 126 -34.30 -13.70 34.07
CA GLY A 126 -34.08 -15.09 34.50
C GLY A 126 -33.66 -15.25 35.97
N VAL A 127 -34.02 -14.30 36.85
CA VAL A 127 -33.79 -14.37 38.31
C VAL A 127 -35.13 -14.45 39.03
#